data_AF-A0A848NX98-F1
#
_entry.id   AF-A0A848NX98-F1
#
_cell.length_a   1.000
_cell.length_b   1.000
_cell.length_c   1.000
_cell.angle_alpha   90.00
_cell.angle_beta   90.00
_cell.angle_gamma   90.00
#
_symmetry.space_group_name_H-M   'P 1'
#
loop_
_entity.id
_entity.type
_entity.pdbx_description
1 polymer ?
#
loop_
_entity_poly.entity_id
_entity_poly.type
_entity_poly.pdbx_seq_one_letter_code
_entity_poly.pdbx_strand_id
1 'polypeptide(L)'
;MDQDAVLSFLSAEAFRYYLQAFMVYDIRGEIHYNDVVFHLVHGLADQGAAEKINPRRYGDRTAWDSAVYRHSVFSKAQAGAIVEYLKFKLEAEGSDGFDTPSIQQALANYWLARAGLP
;
A
#
# COMPACT_ATOMS: atom_id res chain seq x y z
N MET A 1 -3.48 18.30 -19.29
CA MET A 1 -2.10 18.08 -18.79
C MET A 1 -2.15 16.72 -18.16
N ASP A 2 -1.31 15.77 -18.58
CA ASP A 2 -1.31 14.39 -18.06
C ASP A 2 -1.26 14.42 -16.53
N GLN A 3 -2.34 13.96 -15.91
CA GLN A 3 -2.51 13.92 -14.46
C GLN A 3 -2.20 12.51 -13.99
N ASP A 4 -0.91 12.21 -13.97
CA ASP A 4 -0.44 10.84 -13.83
C ASP A 4 -0.65 10.31 -12.41
N ALA A 5 -1.11 9.07 -12.31
CA ALA A 5 -0.98 8.23 -11.13
C ALA A 5 0.50 7.87 -10.92
N VAL A 6 1.33 8.87 -10.63
CA VAL A 6 2.81 8.81 -10.54
C VAL A 6 3.26 7.65 -9.67
N LEU A 7 2.55 7.36 -8.58
CA LEU A 7 2.85 6.24 -7.70
C LEU A 7 2.89 4.89 -8.43
N SER A 8 2.19 4.71 -9.55
CA SER A 8 2.22 3.50 -10.36
C SER A 8 3.52 3.31 -11.15
N PHE A 9 4.25 4.40 -11.42
CA PHE A 9 5.45 4.40 -12.25
C PHE A 9 6.76 4.43 -11.46
N LEU A 10 6.68 4.69 -10.15
CA LEU A 10 7.85 4.68 -9.29
C LEU A 10 8.43 3.27 -9.18
N SER A 11 9.75 3.16 -9.35
CA SER A 11 10.49 1.96 -8.93
C SER A 11 10.32 1.75 -7.42
N ALA A 12 10.61 0.54 -6.91
CA ALA A 12 10.52 0.29 -5.47
C ALA A 12 11.40 1.28 -4.66
N GLU A 13 12.61 1.57 -5.13
CA GLU A 13 13.49 2.56 -4.49
C GLU A 13 12.91 3.99 -4.54
N ALA A 14 12.41 4.44 -5.70
CA ALA A 14 11.81 5.76 -5.78
C ALA A 14 10.55 5.85 -4.90
N PHE A 15 9.73 4.80 -4.91
CA PHE A 15 8.55 4.69 -4.05
C PHE A 15 8.93 4.83 -2.57
N ARG A 16 10.02 4.19 -2.13
CA ARG A 16 10.54 4.29 -0.76
C ARG A 16 10.85 5.73 -0.33
N TYR A 17 11.45 6.54 -1.20
CA TYR A 17 11.88 7.90 -0.88
C TYR A 17 10.80 8.97 -1.08
N TYR A 18 9.86 8.76 -2.00
CA TYR A 18 8.83 9.75 -2.29
C TYR A 18 7.51 9.50 -1.56
N LEU A 19 7.21 8.26 -1.13
CA LEU A 19 5.95 7.94 -0.47
C LEU A 19 5.65 8.84 0.72
N GLN A 20 6.64 9.25 1.51
CA GLN A 20 6.39 10.13 2.67
C GLN A 20 5.77 11.47 2.26
N ALA A 21 6.21 12.05 1.14
CA ALA A 21 5.63 13.28 0.62
C ALA A 21 4.16 13.06 0.22
N PHE A 22 3.86 11.97 -0.51
CA PHE A 22 2.48 11.64 -0.89
C PHE A 22 1.57 11.41 0.33
N MET A 23 2.04 10.69 1.36
CA MET A 23 1.26 10.51 2.60
C MET A 23 0.96 11.85 3.29
N VAL A 24 1.94 12.77 3.38
CA VAL A 24 1.73 14.08 3.99
C VAL A 24 0.73 14.92 3.18
N TYR A 25 0.82 14.90 1.85
CA TYR A 25 -0.13 15.60 0.98
C TYR A 25 -1.54 15.01 1.08
N ASP A 26 -1.67 13.69 1.14
CA ASP A 26 -2.96 13.02 1.34
C ASP A 26 -3.56 13.37 2.71
N ILE A 27 -2.78 13.37 3.79
CA ILE A 27 -3.25 13.79 5.12
C ILE A 27 -3.76 15.24 5.10
N ARG A 28 -3.15 16.12 4.30
CA ARG A 28 -3.57 17.52 4.13
C ARG A 28 -4.77 17.70 3.21
N GLY A 29 -5.23 16.64 2.54
CA GLY A 29 -6.27 16.73 1.51
C GLY A 29 -5.81 17.44 0.24
N GLU A 30 -4.49 17.53 0.01
CA GLU A 30 -3.88 18.20 -1.14
C GLU A 30 -3.57 17.22 -2.29
N ILE A 31 -3.91 15.94 -2.13
CA ILE A 31 -3.75 14.93 -3.16
C ILE A 31 -5.02 14.84 -4.02
N HIS A 32 -4.84 14.84 -5.34
CA HIS A 32 -5.98 14.87 -6.27
C HIS A 32 -6.08 13.62 -7.17
N TYR A 33 -4.94 13.04 -7.55
CA TYR A 33 -4.87 12.02 -8.61
C TYR A 33 -4.10 10.76 -8.22
N ASN A 34 -3.53 10.73 -7.02
CA ASN A 34 -2.75 9.59 -6.54
C ASN A 34 -3.50 8.98 -5.36
N ASP A 35 -3.83 7.70 -5.48
CA ASP A 35 -4.45 6.93 -4.40
C ASP A 35 -3.35 6.25 -3.58
N VAL A 36 -2.97 6.89 -2.47
CA VAL A 36 -1.90 6.40 -1.60
C VAL A 36 -2.32 5.12 -0.88
N VAL A 37 -3.59 5.02 -0.46
CA VAL A 37 -4.12 3.84 0.24
C VAL A 37 -4.04 2.63 -0.66
N PHE A 38 -4.53 2.73 -1.90
CA PHE A 38 -4.45 1.66 -2.89
C PHE A 38 -3.02 1.12 -3.04
N HIS A 39 -2.03 2.00 -3.18
CA HIS A 39 -0.63 1.58 -3.35
C HIS A 39 0.02 0.94 -2.11
N LEU A 40 -0.64 1.05 -0.95
CA LEU A 40 -0.19 0.45 0.30
C LEU A 40 -0.98 -0.81 0.67
N VAL A 41 -2.19 -1.02 0.14
CA VAL A 41 -3.03 -2.17 0.50
C VAL A 41 -3.22 -3.18 -0.64
N HIS A 42 -3.10 -2.75 -1.90
CA HIS A 42 -3.37 -3.62 -3.05
C HIS A 42 -2.42 -4.81 -3.09
N GLY A 43 -2.99 -6.01 -3.24
CA GLY A 43 -2.27 -7.29 -3.24
C GLY A 43 -1.94 -7.85 -1.85
N LEU A 44 -2.12 -7.08 -0.76
CA LEU A 44 -1.88 -7.55 0.62
C LEU A 44 -3.14 -8.09 1.32
N ALA A 45 -4.28 -8.05 0.64
CA ALA A 45 -5.50 -8.75 1.05
C ALA A 45 -5.43 -10.25 0.75
N ASP A 46 -6.28 -11.05 1.41
CA ASP A 46 -6.29 -12.52 1.25
C ASP A 46 -6.50 -12.95 -0.20
N GLN A 47 -7.35 -12.21 -0.94
CA GLN A 47 -7.57 -12.42 -2.36
C GLN A 47 -6.27 -12.29 -3.18
N GLY A 48 -5.37 -11.41 -2.77
CA GLY A 48 -4.10 -11.18 -3.44
C GLY A 48 -3.17 -12.40 -3.41
N ALA A 49 -3.29 -13.28 -2.41
CA ALA A 49 -2.56 -14.54 -2.34
C ALA A 49 -3.15 -15.63 -3.27
N ALA A 50 -4.44 -15.54 -3.61
CA ALA A 50 -5.10 -16.49 -4.51
C ALA A 50 -4.99 -16.06 -5.99
N GLU A 51 -4.85 -14.77 -6.26
CA GLU A 51 -4.86 -14.22 -7.62
C GLU A 51 -3.47 -14.25 -8.28
N LYS A 52 -3.33 -15.09 -9.31
CA LYS A 52 -2.12 -15.11 -10.15
C LYS A 52 -2.12 -13.95 -11.14
N ILE A 53 -1.03 -13.19 -11.20
CA ILE A 53 -0.86 -12.11 -12.17
C ILE A 53 -0.39 -12.70 -13.48
N ASN A 54 -1.20 -12.54 -14.54
CA ASN A 54 -0.91 -12.95 -15.92
C ASN A 54 -0.05 -14.24 -15.99
N PRO A 55 -0.64 -15.41 -15.71
CA PRO A 55 0.10 -16.66 -15.55
C PRO A 55 0.96 -17.03 -16.77
N ARG A 56 0.55 -16.59 -17.97
CA ARG A 56 1.32 -16.80 -19.21
C ARG A 56 2.67 -16.09 -19.20
N ARG A 57 2.77 -14.95 -18.52
CA ARG A 57 3.98 -14.13 -18.46
C ARG A 57 4.79 -14.36 -17.18
N TYR A 58 4.12 -14.55 -16.05
CA TYR A 58 4.78 -14.56 -14.73
C TYR A 58 4.62 -15.89 -13.97
N GLY A 59 4.08 -16.93 -14.61
CA GLY A 59 3.92 -18.25 -14.00
C GLY A 59 2.98 -18.22 -12.80
N ASP A 60 3.45 -18.71 -11.65
CA ASP A 60 2.67 -18.78 -10.42
C ASP A 60 2.70 -17.51 -9.56
N ARG A 61 3.33 -16.43 -10.04
CA ARG A 61 3.41 -15.17 -9.30
C ARG A 61 2.02 -14.61 -9.01
N THR A 62 1.78 -14.30 -7.74
CA THR A 62 0.54 -13.72 -7.24
C THR A 62 0.61 -12.20 -7.09
N ALA A 63 -0.55 -11.57 -6.87
CA ALA A 63 -0.60 -10.17 -6.47
C ALA A 63 0.12 -9.92 -5.15
N TRP A 64 0.00 -10.86 -4.20
CA TRP A 64 0.75 -10.87 -2.95
C TRP A 64 2.26 -10.83 -3.16
N ASP A 65 2.80 -11.72 -4.00
CA ASP A 65 4.25 -11.76 -4.26
C ASP A 65 4.78 -10.43 -4.79
N SER A 66 3.98 -9.78 -5.65
CA SER A 66 4.34 -8.51 -6.26
C SER A 66 4.26 -7.35 -5.26
N ALA A 67 3.24 -7.34 -4.40
CA ALA A 67 3.10 -6.36 -3.33
C ALA A 67 4.23 -6.49 -2.30
N VAL A 68 4.48 -7.71 -1.79
CA VAL A 68 5.57 -7.98 -0.84
C VAL A 68 6.92 -7.55 -1.41
N TYR A 69 7.21 -7.89 -2.67
CA TYR A 69 8.45 -7.47 -3.32
C TYR A 69 8.57 -5.94 -3.37
N ARG A 70 7.52 -5.25 -3.83
CA ARG A 70 7.49 -3.78 -3.93
C ARG A 70 7.68 -3.10 -2.58
N HIS A 71 7.08 -3.62 -1.52
CA HIS A 71 7.13 -3.03 -0.17
C HIS A 71 8.33 -3.49 0.67
N SER A 72 9.07 -4.52 0.23
CA SER A 72 10.23 -5.08 0.96
C SER A 72 11.39 -4.09 1.18
N VAL A 73 11.41 -2.97 0.44
CA VAL A 73 12.42 -1.91 0.54
C VAL A 73 12.26 -1.02 1.78
N PHE A 74 11.08 -0.98 2.40
CA PHE A 74 10.84 -0.10 3.56
C PHE A 74 11.51 -0.62 4.83
N SER A 75 12.29 0.22 5.51
CA SER A 75 12.81 -0.10 6.84
C SER A 75 11.68 -0.28 7.87
N LYS A 76 12.00 -0.91 9.02
CA LYS A 76 11.05 -1.06 10.14
C LYS A 76 10.42 0.28 10.56
N ALA A 77 11.22 1.34 10.64
CA ALA A 77 10.75 2.68 10.98
C ALA A 77 9.80 3.27 9.91
N GLN A 78 10.12 3.08 8.63
CA GLN A 78 9.25 3.52 7.53
C GLN A 78 7.93 2.75 7.51
N ALA A 79 7.98 1.44 7.76
CA ALA A 79 6.78 0.62 7.89
C ALA A 79 5.92 1.06 9.09
N GLY A 80 6.52 1.45 10.21
CA GLY A 80 5.79 2.04 11.34
C GLY A 80 5.04 3.32 10.95
N ALA A 81 5.67 4.22 10.19
CA ALA A 81 4.98 5.42 9.68
C ALA A 81 3.81 5.07 8.74
N ILE A 82 3.97 4.04 7.90
CA ILE A 82 2.90 3.53 7.03
C ILE A 82 1.75 2.95 7.85
N VAL A 83 2.03 2.19 8.92
CA VAL A 83 1.01 1.66 9.83
C VAL A 83 0.18 2.79 10.44
N GLU A 84 0.82 3.83 10.96
CA GLU A 84 0.10 4.95 11.56
C GLU A 84 -0.70 5.76 10.53
N TYR A 85 -0.16 5.94 9.32
CA TYR A 85 -0.92 6.52 8.21
C TYR A 85 -2.16 5.68 7.87
N LEU A 86 -2.04 4.37 7.74
CA LEU A 86 -3.17 3.50 7.42
C LEU A 86 -4.23 3.47 8.53
N LYS A 87 -3.83 3.49 9.80
CA LYS A 87 -4.76 3.63 10.93
C LYS A 87 -5.51 4.96 10.90
N PHE A 88 -4.82 6.06 10.60
CA PHE A 88 -5.44 7.36 10.41
C PHE A 88 -6.48 7.34 9.28
N LYS A 89 -6.16 6.71 8.14
CA LYS A 89 -7.13 6.55 7.04
C LYS A 89 -8.32 5.67 7.44
N LEU A 90 -8.07 4.58 8.16
CA LEU A 90 -9.11 3.68 8.67
C LEU A 90 -10.08 4.39 9.62
N GLU A 91 -9.56 5.23 10.53
CA GLU A 91 -10.39 6.04 11.43
C GLU A 91 -11.23 7.06 10.66
N ALA A 92 -10.64 7.73 9.67
CA ALA A 92 -11.34 8.72 8.85
C ALA A 92 -12.45 8.11 7.97
N GLU A 93 -12.28 6.87 7.52
CA GLU A 93 -13.25 6.18 6.66
C GLU A 93 -14.43 5.59 7.43
N GLY A 94 -14.20 5.17 8.68
CA GLY A 94 -15.19 4.51 9.52
C GLY A 94 -15.41 3.02 9.16
N SER A 95 -16.30 2.33 9.88
CA SER A 95 -16.47 0.88 9.75
C SER A 95 -17.05 0.41 8.40
N ASP A 96 -17.82 1.27 7.74
CA ASP A 96 -18.48 0.99 6.46
C ASP A 96 -17.73 1.63 5.27
N GLY A 97 -16.47 2.03 5.50
CA GLY A 97 -15.59 2.57 4.48
C GLY A 97 -15.33 1.57 3.34
N PHE A 98 -15.09 2.10 2.15
CA PHE A 98 -14.79 1.29 0.96
C PHE A 98 -13.45 0.55 1.08
N ASP A 99 -12.40 1.24 1.51
CA ASP A 99 -11.05 0.70 1.68
C ASP A 99 -10.85 0.00 3.03
N THR A 100 -11.75 0.20 3.98
CA THR A 100 -11.68 -0.30 5.37
C THR A 100 -11.33 -1.79 5.45
N PRO A 101 -12.00 -2.71 4.71
CA PRO A 101 -11.62 -4.12 4.72
C PRO A 101 -10.20 -4.36 4.20
N SER A 102 -9.80 -3.65 3.14
CA SER A 102 -8.47 -3.77 2.53
C SER A 102 -7.38 -3.25 3.45
N ILE A 103 -7.61 -2.12 4.14
CA ILE A 103 -6.70 -1.55 5.13
C ILE A 103 -6.51 -2.52 6.30
N GLN A 104 -7.60 -3.06 6.85
CA GLN A 104 -7.55 -4.02 7.96
C GLN A 104 -6.74 -5.27 7.60
N GLN A 105 -7.00 -5.86 6.43
CA GLN A 105 -6.26 -7.04 5.97
C GLN A 105 -4.80 -6.73 5.70
N ALA A 106 -4.47 -5.61 5.02
CA ALA A 106 -3.08 -5.25 4.75
C ALA A 106 -2.28 -4.98 6.04
N LEU A 107 -2.92 -4.36 7.06
CA LEU A 107 -2.32 -4.17 8.37
C LEU A 107 -1.99 -5.51 9.04
N ALA A 108 -2.99 -6.40 9.13
CA ALA A 108 -2.85 -7.70 9.79
C ALA A 108 -1.88 -8.64 9.06
N ASN A 109 -1.96 -8.70 7.74
CA ASN A 109 -1.23 -9.67 6.92
C ASN A 109 0.24 -9.28 6.73
N TYR A 110 0.57 -7.98 6.71
CA TYR A 110 1.92 -7.53 6.32
C TYR A 110 2.47 -6.38 7.16
N TRP A 111 1.77 -5.25 7.26
CA TRP A 111 2.39 -4.02 7.74
C TRP A 111 2.76 -4.03 9.22
N LEU A 112 1.93 -4.61 10.10
CA LEU A 112 2.23 -4.70 11.53
C LEU A 112 3.49 -5.54 11.77
N ALA A 113 3.56 -6.73 11.15
CA ALA A 113 4.74 -7.59 11.21
C ALA A 113 5.98 -6.90 10.62
N ARG A 114 5.84 -6.18 9.49
CA ARG A 114 6.94 -5.43 8.86
C ARG A 114 7.46 -4.30 9.75
N ALA A 115 6.57 -3.63 10.47
CA ALA A 115 6.89 -2.61 11.47
C ALA A 115 7.38 -3.22 12.79
N GLY A 116 7.35 -4.55 12.95
CA GLY A 116 7.61 -5.28 14.20
C GLY A 116 6.77 -4.76 15.36
N LEU A 117 5.50 -4.52 15.06
CA LEU A 117 4.43 -4.16 15.96
C LEU A 117 3.50 -5.37 16.17
N PRO A 118 2.77 -5.43 17.30
CA PRO A 118 1.78 -6.47 17.54
C PRO A 118 0.63 -6.40 16.54
#